data_AF-A0A9E2LMS2-F1
#
_entry.id   AF-A0A9E2LMS2-F1
#
_cell.length_a   1.000
_cell.length_b   1.000
_cell.length_c   1.000
_cell.angle_alpha   90.00
_cell.angle_beta   90.00
_cell.angle_gamma   90.00
#
_symmetry.space_group_name_H-M   'P 1'
#
loop_
_entity.id
_entity.type
_entity.pdbx_description
1 polymer ?
#
loop_
_entity_poly.entity_id
_entity_poly.type
_entity_poly.pdbx_seq_one_letter_code
_entity_poly.pdbx_strand_id
1 'polypeptide(L)'
;LIGSVIILIIFLILIIKGLNVAYRCREPFGTILSVGITAMIFWQVIINIGMVMGLLPVVGVTLPFISYGGSSLISIMICIGILINVSTRRFMVE
;
A
#
# COMPACT_ATOMS: atom_id res chain seq x y z
N LEU A 1 1.83 -19.32 12.12
CA LEU A 1 2.38 -18.11 12.77
C LEU A 1 3.53 -17.49 11.98
N ILE A 2 4.63 -18.23 11.73
CA ILE A 2 5.82 -17.70 11.03
C ILE A 2 5.45 -17.03 9.69
N GLY A 3 4.66 -17.70 8.83
CA GLY A 3 4.22 -17.12 7.55
C GLY A 3 3.43 -15.81 7.69
N SER A 4 2.51 -15.74 8.66
CA SER A 4 1.71 -14.53 8.93
C SER A 4 2.59 -13.36 9.38
N VAL A 5 3.59 -13.63 10.24
CA VAL A 5 4.55 -12.62 10.68
C VAL A 5 5.40 -12.12 9.51
N ILE A 6 5.87 -13.01 8.64
CA ILE A 6 6.63 -12.63 7.43
C ILE A 6 5.79 -11.71 6.53
N ILE A 7 4.51 -12.06 6.29
CA ILE A 7 3.61 -11.26 5.46
C ILE A 7 3.40 -9.87 6.07
N LEU A 8 3.16 -9.78 7.39
CA LEU A 8 3.00 -8.50 8.08
C LEU A 8 4.25 -7.63 7.99
N ILE A 9 5.44 -8.22 8.13
CA ILE A 9 6.71 -7.51 7.97
C ILE A 9 6.86 -6.96 6.55
N ILE A 10 6.52 -7.75 5.53
CA ILE A 10 6.57 -7.30 4.12
C ILE A 10 5.64 -6.11 3.89
N PHE A 11 4.42 -6.15 4.41
CA PHE A 11 3.51 -5.00 4.32
C PHE A 11 4.02 -3.78 5.06
N LEU A 12 4.61 -3.96 6.24
CA LEU A 12 5.20 -2.87 7.00
C LEU A 12 6.34 -2.21 6.20
N ILE A 13 7.22 -3.01 5.58
CA ILE A 13 8.28 -2.51 4.70
C ILE A 13 7.68 -1.75 3.51
N LEU A 14 6.61 -2.27 2.90
CA LEU A 14 5.92 -1.61 1.79
C LEU A 14 5.36 -0.23 2.18
N ILE A 15 4.72 -0.15 3.34
CA ILE A 15 4.17 1.11 3.88
C ILE A 15 5.29 2.12 4.16
N ILE A 16 6.37 1.68 4.81
CA ILE A 16 7.54 2.54 5.10
C ILE A 16 8.16 3.05 3.79
N LYS A 17 8.28 2.20 2.77
CA LYS A 17 8.78 2.61 1.45
C LYS A 17 7.85 3.63 0.79
N GLY A 18 6.53 3.43 0.87
CA GLY A 18 5.53 4.37 0.36
C GLY A 18 5.62 5.76 1.01
N LEU A 19 5.73 5.80 2.35
CA LEU A 19 5.93 7.04 3.09
C LEU A 19 7.27 7.71 2.77
N ASN A 20 8.34 6.94 2.56
CA ASN A 20 9.64 7.48 2.18
C ASN A 20 9.62 8.10 0.77
N VAL A 21 8.83 7.54 -0.15
CA VAL A 21 8.59 8.16 -1.48
C VAL A 21 7.87 9.49 -1.31
N ALA A 22 6.83 9.56 -0.47
CA ALA A 22 6.13 10.80 -0.18
C ALA A 22 7.06 11.86 0.44
N TYR A 23 7.86 11.49 1.44
CA TYR A 23 8.78 12.41 2.13
C TYR A 23 9.87 12.97 1.21
N ARG A 24 10.33 12.18 0.24
CA ARG A 24 11.37 12.59 -0.73
C ARG A 24 10.81 13.35 -1.93
N CYS A 25 9.49 13.43 -2.08
CA CYS A 25 8.86 14.10 -3.20
C CYS A 25 8.90 15.62 -2.99
N ARG A 26 9.45 16.37 -3.96
CA ARG A 26 9.46 17.85 -3.93
C ARG A 26 8.11 18.45 -4.32
N GLU A 27 7.38 17.76 -5.19
CA GLU A 27 6.07 18.21 -5.66
C GLU A 27 4.98 17.94 -4.61
N PRO A 28 4.16 18.95 -4.23
CA PRO A 28 3.11 18.77 -3.23
C PRO A 28 2.05 17.77 -3.70
N PHE A 29 1.69 17.78 -4.99
CA PHE A 29 0.76 16.82 -5.57
C PHE A 29 1.29 15.38 -5.46
N GLY A 30 2.55 15.14 -5.83
CA GLY A 30 3.17 13.81 -5.74
C GLY A 30 3.28 13.30 -4.29
N THR A 31 3.46 14.21 -3.33
CA THR A 31 3.46 13.89 -1.90
C THR A 31 2.08 13.42 -1.45
N ILE A 32 1.03 14.20 -1.71
CA ILE A 32 -0.35 13.87 -1.31
C ILE A 32 -0.81 12.57 -1.96
N LEU A 33 -0.49 12.38 -3.25
CA LEU A 33 -0.82 11.17 -3.99
C LEU A 33 -0.15 9.93 -3.39
N SER A 34 1.16 10.02 -3.09
CA SER A 34 1.93 8.92 -2.51
C SER A 34 1.43 8.56 -1.12
N VAL A 35 1.10 9.54 -0.28
CA VAL A 35 0.49 9.33 1.04
C VAL A 35 -0.88 8.68 0.90
N GLY A 36 -1.73 9.15 -0.01
CA GLY A 36 -3.07 8.59 -0.24
C GLY A 36 -3.03 7.12 -0.65
N ILE A 37 -2.17 6.77 -1.61
CA ILE A 37 -1.98 5.36 -2.03
C ILE A 37 -1.46 4.50 -0.88
N THR A 38 -0.47 5.01 -0.13
CA THR A 38 0.10 4.28 1.01
C THR A 38 -0.94 4.07 2.12
N ALA A 39 -1.77 5.08 2.40
CA ALA A 39 -2.85 5.02 3.37
C ALA A 39 -3.95 4.03 2.95
N MET A 40 -4.31 3.99 1.66
CA MET A 40 -5.25 2.99 1.14
C MET A 40 -4.77 1.56 1.39
N ILE A 41 -3.50 1.26 1.09
CA ILE A 41 -2.91 -0.07 1.32
C ILE A 41 -2.88 -0.38 2.82
N PHE A 42 -2.46 0.57 3.65
CA PHE A 42 -2.43 0.43 5.11
C PHE A 42 -3.80 0.06 5.69
N TRP A 43 -4.86 0.73 5.24
CA TRP A 43 -6.21 0.48 5.73
C TRP A 43 -6.77 -0.86 5.26
N GLN A 44 -6.49 -1.27 4.02
CA GLN A 44 -6.85 -2.61 3.56
C GLN A 44 -6.17 -3.70 4.39
N VAL A 45 -4.92 -3.51 4.80
CA VAL A 45 -4.19 -4.45 5.66
C VAL A 45 -4.76 -4.48 7.08
N ILE A 46 -4.96 -3.33 7.72
CA ILE A 46 -5.49 -3.28 9.10
C ILE A 46 -6.90 -3.86 9.19
N ILE A 47 -7.78 -3.52 8.25
CA ILE A 47 -9.15 -4.04 8.23
C ILE A 47 -9.11 -5.57 8.05
N ASN A 48 -8.26 -6.09 7.15
CA ASN A 48 -8.09 -7.53 7.00
C ASN A 48 -7.61 -8.22 8.28
N ILE A 49 -6.64 -7.63 8.99
CA ILE A 49 -6.17 -8.19 10.25
C ILE A 49 -7.29 -8.16 11.30
N GLY A 50 -8.04 -7.06 11.40
CA GLY A 50 -9.18 -6.93 12.32
C GLY A 50 -10.29 -7.95 12.04
N MET A 51 -10.57 -8.23 10.76
CA MET A 51 -11.52 -9.28 10.36
C MET A 51 -11.03 -10.67 10.77
N VAL A 52 -9.75 -10.99 10.54
CA VAL A 52 -9.18 -12.30 10.92
C VAL A 52 -9.12 -12.51 12.43
N MET A 53 -8.93 -11.44 13.20
CA MET A 53 -8.97 -11.48 14.67
C MET A 53 -10.41 -11.49 15.25
N GLY A 54 -11.44 -11.33 14.42
CA GLY A 54 -12.84 -11.26 14.86
C GLY A 54 -13.23 -9.93 15.54
N LEU A 55 -12.41 -8.89 15.40
CA LEU A 55 -12.67 -7.55 15.97
C LEU A 55 -13.59 -6.70 15.07
N LEU A 56 -13.60 -6.98 13.76
CA LEU A 56 -14.39 -6.26 12.76
C LEU A 56 -15.29 -7.23 12.00
N PRO A 57 -16.49 -6.79 11.56
CA PRO A 57 -17.35 -7.60 10.70
C PRO A 57 -16.67 -7.85 9.36
N VAL A 58 -16.96 -9.01 8.74
CA VAL A 58 -16.35 -9.40 7.47
C VAL A 58 -16.96 -8.57 6.33
N VAL A 59 -16.23 -7.57 5.86
CA VAL A 59 -16.67 -6.61 4.82
C VAL A 59 -16.29 -7.02 3.39
N GLY A 60 -15.58 -8.14 3.23
CA GLY A 60 -15.17 -8.66 1.91
C GLY A 60 -14.04 -7.87 1.23
N VAL A 61 -13.27 -7.09 2.00
CA VAL A 61 -12.11 -6.35 1.47
C VAL A 61 -10.96 -7.31 1.22
N THR A 62 -10.45 -7.36 -0.02
CA THR A 62 -9.32 -8.20 -0.40
C THR A 62 -8.02 -7.70 0.22
N LEU A 63 -7.22 -8.62 0.77
CA LEU A 63 -5.86 -8.30 1.19
C LEU A 63 -5.02 -7.99 -0.06
N PRO A 64 -4.33 -6.83 -0.13
CA PRO A 64 -3.56 -6.46 -1.31
C PRO A 64 -2.57 -7.57 -1.69
N PHE A 65 -2.40 -7.89 -2.98
CA PHE A 65 -1.47 -8.92 -3.51
C PHE A 65 -1.71 -10.39 -3.10
N ILE A 66 -2.43 -10.67 -2.02
CA ILE A 66 -2.58 -12.03 -1.48
C ILE A 66 -3.97 -12.61 -1.76
N SER A 67 -5.03 -11.81 -1.62
CA SER A 67 -6.40 -12.31 -1.80
C SER A 67 -6.77 -12.44 -3.27
N TYR A 68 -7.53 -13.48 -3.59
CA TYR A 68 -8.10 -13.69 -4.91
C TYR A 68 -9.16 -12.63 -5.23
N GLY A 69 -8.76 -11.61 -5.98
CA GLY A 69 -9.65 -10.60 -6.54
C GLY A 69 -8.98 -9.93 -7.73
N GLY A 70 -9.28 -10.40 -8.95
CA GLY A 70 -8.61 -9.95 -10.18
C GLY A 70 -8.63 -8.42 -10.36
N SER A 71 -9.80 -7.80 -10.16
CA SER A 71 -9.95 -6.34 -10.26
C SER A 71 -9.19 -5.59 -9.18
N SER A 72 -9.15 -6.11 -7.94
CA SER A 72 -8.38 -5.51 -6.86
C SER A 72 -6.88 -5.62 -7.11
N LEU A 73 -6.41 -6.75 -7.67
CA LEU A 73 -5.02 -6.95 -8.02
C LEU A 73 -4.57 -5.93 -9.07
N ILE A 74 -5.34 -5.78 -10.15
CA ILE A 74 -5.02 -4.80 -11.22
C ILE A 74 -4.99 -3.38 -10.64
N SER A 75 -5.98 -3.03 -9.81
CA SER A 75 -6.06 -1.71 -9.17
C SER A 75 -4.84 -1.43 -8.29
N ILE A 76 -4.41 -2.41 -7.50
CA ILE A 76 -3.23 -2.25 -6.63
C ILE A 76 -1.93 -2.15 -7.45
N MET A 77 -1.82 -2.89 -8.55
CA MET A 77 -0.67 -2.82 -9.45
C MET A 77 -0.56 -1.46 -10.13
N ILE A 78 -1.69 -0.87 -10.55
CA ILE A 78 -1.73 0.49 -11.08
C ILE A 78 -1.25 1.49 -10.00
N CYS A 79 -1.75 1.36 -8.76
CA CYS A 79 -1.34 2.23 -7.66
C CYS A 79 0.17 2.15 -7.39
N ILE A 80 0.76 0.95 -7.39
CA ILE A 80 2.21 0.79 -7.27
C ILE A 80 2.94 1.39 -8.46
N GLY A 81 2.45 1.23 -9.68
CA GLY A 81 3.04 1.84 -10.87
C GLY A 81 3.08 3.37 -10.78
N ILE A 82 2.01 3.98 -10.26
CA ILE A 82 1.96 5.42 -9.99
C ILE A 82 3.00 5.81 -8.93
N LEU A 83 3.07 5.07 -7.83
CA LEU A 83 4.00 5.36 -6.73
C LEU A 83 5.47 5.25 -7.18
N ILE A 84 5.78 4.30 -8.06
CA ILE A 84 7.09 4.18 -8.71
C ILE A 84 7.34 5.39 -9.64
N ASN A 85 6.35 5.80 -10.43
CA ASN A 85 6.49 6.97 -11.31
C ASN A 85 6.83 8.25 -10.53
N VAL A 86 6.12 8.49 -9.42
CA VAL A 86 6.40 9.62 -8.51
C VAL A 86 7.82 9.50 -7.94
N SER A 87 8.22 8.29 -7.52
CA SER A 87 9.58 8.05 -7.04
C SER A 87 10.66 8.25 -8.12
N THR A 88 10.37 8.12 -9.40
CA THR A 88 11.34 8.33 -10.49
C THR A 88 11.41 9.78 -10.91
N ARG A 89 10.26 10.49 -10.95
CA ARG A 89 10.20 11.92 -11.29
C ARG A 89 11.00 12.82 -10.35
N ARG A 90 11.34 12.34 -9.15
CA ARG A 90 12.27 13.01 -8.24
C ARG A 90 13.66 13.29 -8.85
N PHE A 91 14.08 12.52 -9.85
CA PHE A 91 15.42 12.60 -10.46
C PHE A 91 15.43 13.32 -11.82
N MET A 92 14.27 13.68 -12.38
CA MET A 92 14.17 14.28 -13.72
C MET A 92 14.16 15.82 -13.72
N VAL A 93 14.45 16.46 -12.58
CA VAL A 93 14.56 17.92 -12.47
C VAL A 93 16.00 18.34 -12.12
N GLU A 94 16.99 17.56 -12.56
CA GLU A 94 18.39 17.99 -12.66
C GLU A 94 18.71 18.41 -14.09
#